data_AF-A0A960ANA8-F1
#
_entry.id   AF-A0A960ANA8-F1
#
_cell.length_a   1.000
_cell.length_b   1.000
_cell.length_c   1.000
_cell.angle_alpha   90.00
_cell.angle_beta   90.00
_cell.angle_gamma   90.00
#
_symmetry.space_group_name_H-M   'P 1'
#
loop_
_entity.id
_entity.type
_entity.pdbx_description
1 polymer ?
#
loop_
_entity_poly.entity_id
_entity_poly.type
_entity_poly.pdbx_seq_one_letter_code
_entity_poly.pdbx_strand_id
1 'polypeptide(L)'
;MTMADTVAVMNNGLIEQMGAPTELYESPQTAFVANFLGQSNLFPAKVADTSGDDVILEDSDGRFVMPKSRVASGVNLATGTQVLVGVRPEKIHIEALDAAAAPPEHGNYVDGVVETSSFLGVSTQYEIATGGGDIINVFAQNLSAKGLLPLASRVRLSWMPEHGFVLSGAEDINAGVTDELAVS
;
A
#
# COMPACT_ATOMS: atom_id res chain seq x y z
N MET A 1 -10.09 11.12 -20.52
CA MET A 1 -9.82 10.13 -21.60
C MET A 1 -8.33 10.11 -21.83
N THR A 2 -7.64 9.08 -21.37
CA THR A 2 -6.21 8.83 -21.60
C THR A 2 -6.06 7.86 -22.79
N MET A 3 -5.02 8.06 -23.62
CA MET A 3 -4.95 7.63 -25.02
C MET A 3 -4.48 6.17 -25.28
N ALA A 4 -4.39 5.29 -24.28
CA ALA A 4 -3.85 3.95 -24.49
C ALA A 4 -4.75 2.86 -23.90
N ASP A 5 -5.22 1.95 -24.76
CA ASP A 5 -5.92 0.71 -24.36
C ASP A 5 -4.95 -0.29 -23.71
N THR A 6 -3.65 -0.15 -23.98
CA THR A 6 -2.59 -0.99 -23.42
C THR A 6 -1.31 -0.19 -23.29
N VAL A 7 -0.67 -0.29 -22.13
CA VAL A 7 0.64 0.30 -21.81
C VAL A 7 1.60 -0.83 -21.46
N ALA A 8 2.87 -0.70 -21.84
CA ALA A 8 3.94 -1.58 -21.39
C ALA A 8 4.87 -0.79 -20.45
N VAL A 9 5.04 -1.28 -19.22
CA VAL A 9 6.07 -0.79 -18.30
C VAL A 9 7.32 -1.60 -18.54
N MET A 10 8.44 -0.91 -18.74
CA MET A 10 9.73 -1.52 -19.07
C MET A 10 10.79 -1.13 -18.06
N ASN A 11 11.69 -2.06 -17.75
CA ASN A 11 12.84 -1.87 -16.88
C ASN A 11 14.07 -2.49 -17.55
N ASN A 12 15.16 -1.73 -17.67
CA ASN A 12 16.40 -2.18 -18.33
C ASN A 12 16.20 -2.80 -19.73
N GLY A 13 15.25 -2.27 -20.51
CA GLY A 13 14.96 -2.74 -21.86
C GLY A 13 14.10 -4.01 -21.95
N LEU A 14 13.66 -4.55 -20.80
CA LEU A 14 12.72 -5.68 -20.73
C LEU A 14 11.33 -5.19 -20.32
N ILE A 15 10.28 -5.84 -20.82
CA ILE A 15 8.91 -5.57 -20.38
C ILE A 15 8.73 -6.23 -19.00
N GLU A 16 8.40 -5.41 -18.00
CA GLU A 16 8.02 -5.85 -16.65
C GLU A 16 6.56 -6.29 -16.62
N GLN A 17 5.68 -5.45 -17.17
CA GLN A 17 4.24 -5.72 -17.24
C GLN A 17 3.61 -4.96 -18.40
N MET A 18 2.58 -5.54 -19.02
CA MET A 18 1.82 -4.91 -20.09
C MET A 18 0.33 -5.16 -19.90
N GLY A 19 -0.50 -4.13 -20.05
CA GLY A 19 -1.93 -4.20 -19.78
C GLY A 19 -2.60 -2.83 -19.80
N ALA A 20 -3.86 -2.77 -19.41
CA ALA A 20 -4.56 -1.49 -19.29
C ALA A 20 -3.92 -0.64 -18.17
N PRO A 21 -3.81 0.70 -18.30
CA PRO A 21 -3.18 1.54 -17.27
C PRO A 21 -3.74 1.32 -15.86
N THR A 22 -5.06 1.14 -15.77
CA THR A 22 -5.74 0.88 -14.49
C THR A 22 -5.36 -0.48 -13.91
N GLU A 23 -5.21 -1.50 -14.74
CA GLU A 23 -4.78 -2.84 -14.30
C GLU A 23 -3.34 -2.83 -13.80
N LEU A 24 -2.44 -2.15 -14.51
CA LEU A 24 -1.05 -2.03 -14.09
C LEU A 24 -0.92 -1.28 -12.76
N TYR A 25 -1.76 -0.25 -12.57
CA TYR A 25 -1.76 0.56 -11.34
C TYR A 25 -2.37 -0.20 -10.15
N GLU A 26 -3.51 -0.85 -10.37
CA GLU A 26 -4.29 -1.53 -9.32
C GLU A 26 -3.72 -2.92 -8.98
N SER A 27 -3.14 -3.64 -9.95
CA SER A 27 -2.62 -5.00 -9.81
C SER A 27 -1.19 -5.14 -10.35
N PRO A 28 -0.22 -4.40 -9.80
CA PRO A 28 1.17 -4.52 -10.21
C PRO A 28 1.70 -5.93 -9.94
N GLN A 29 2.55 -6.44 -10.83
CA GLN A 29 3.16 -7.77 -10.68
C GLN A 29 4.55 -7.73 -10.02
N THR A 30 5.19 -6.56 -9.99
CA THR A 30 6.53 -6.35 -9.41
C THR A 30 6.57 -5.06 -8.61
N ALA A 31 7.53 -4.95 -7.69
CA ALA A 31 7.71 -3.74 -6.87
C ALA A 31 8.10 -2.54 -7.75
N PHE A 32 8.87 -2.80 -8.81
CA PHE A 32 9.19 -1.80 -9.82
C PHE A 32 7.93 -1.20 -10.45
N VAL A 33 7.00 -2.03 -10.95
CA VAL A 33 5.76 -1.53 -11.56
C VAL A 33 4.91 -0.77 -10.54
N ALA A 34 4.84 -1.29 -9.31
CA ALA A 34 4.11 -0.63 -8.23
C ALA A 34 4.62 0.81 -8.02
N ASN A 35 5.93 0.99 -7.84
CA ASN A 35 6.53 2.30 -7.55
C ASN A 35 6.66 3.21 -8.80
N PHE A 36 6.83 2.63 -10.00
CA PHE A 36 7.03 3.40 -11.23
C PHE A 36 5.76 4.13 -11.69
N LEU A 37 4.59 3.50 -11.54
CA LEU A 37 3.32 4.08 -11.98
C LEU A 37 2.75 5.12 -11.00
N GLY A 38 3.30 5.19 -9.80
CA GLY A 38 2.88 6.10 -8.75
C GLY A 38 3.34 5.62 -7.38
N GLN A 39 3.10 6.42 -6.34
CA GLN A 39 3.48 6.05 -4.99
C GLN A 39 2.73 4.80 -4.51
N SER A 40 3.43 3.96 -3.77
CA SER A 40 2.92 2.76 -3.13
C SER A 40 3.55 2.63 -1.75
N ASN A 41 2.75 2.24 -0.76
CA ASN A 41 3.30 1.70 0.47
C ASN A 41 3.52 0.22 0.23
N LEU A 42 4.75 -0.23 0.41
CA LEU A 42 5.13 -1.63 0.36
C LEU A 42 5.73 -1.98 1.72
N PHE A 43 5.40 -3.12 2.29
CA PHE A 43 5.97 -3.55 3.56
C PHE A 43 6.06 -5.09 3.64
N PRO A 44 7.06 -5.63 4.35
CA PRO A 44 7.29 -7.06 4.43
C PRO A 44 6.25 -7.76 5.32
N ALA A 45 5.69 -8.87 4.84
CA ALA A 45 4.78 -9.72 5.62
C ALA A 45 5.04 -11.21 5.36
N LYS A 46 4.43 -12.08 6.15
CA LYS A 46 4.47 -13.53 5.94
C LYS A 46 3.09 -14.08 5.67
N VAL A 47 3.02 -15.11 4.83
CA VAL A 47 1.78 -15.87 4.65
C VAL A 47 1.46 -16.62 5.94
N ALA A 48 0.39 -16.25 6.62
CA ALA A 48 -0.09 -16.93 7.81
C ALA A 48 -0.94 -18.15 7.43
N ASP A 49 -1.88 -17.95 6.50
CA ASP A 49 -2.82 -18.99 6.07
C ASP A 49 -3.42 -18.67 4.69
N THR A 50 -4.04 -19.67 4.07
CA THR A 50 -4.89 -19.48 2.89
C THR A 50 -6.24 -20.12 3.15
N SER A 51 -7.32 -19.35 3.08
CA SER A 51 -8.68 -19.82 3.38
C SER A 51 -9.64 -19.39 2.28
N GLY A 52 -10.30 -20.35 1.64
CA GLY A 52 -11.18 -20.06 0.51
C GLY A 52 -10.46 -19.29 -0.60
N ASP A 53 -11.00 -18.13 -0.98
CA ASP A 53 -10.43 -17.24 -1.99
C ASP A 53 -9.48 -16.18 -1.42
N ASP A 54 -9.22 -16.20 -0.11
CA ASP A 54 -8.35 -15.24 0.55
C ASP A 54 -6.99 -15.85 0.94
N VAL A 55 -6.00 -14.97 1.03
CA VAL A 55 -4.74 -15.19 1.73
C VAL A 55 -4.71 -14.29 2.96
N ILE A 56 -4.29 -14.87 4.08
CA ILE A 56 -4.08 -14.18 5.34
C ILE A 56 -2.58 -13.97 5.50
N LEU A 57 -2.19 -12.73 5.70
CA LEU A 57 -0.80 -12.28 5.84
C LEU A 57 -0.63 -11.69 7.24
N GLU A 58 0.57 -11.75 7.79
CA GLU A 58 0.87 -11.15 9.08
C GLU A 58 2.30 -10.59 9.14
N ASP A 59 2.45 -9.50 9.88
CA ASP A 59 3.72 -8.90 10.24
C ASP A 59 3.73 -8.54 11.75
N SER A 60 4.61 -7.63 12.17
CA SER A 60 4.65 -7.16 13.57
C SER A 60 3.51 -6.21 13.94
N ASP A 61 2.90 -5.54 12.97
CA ASP A 61 1.86 -4.54 13.16
C ASP A 61 0.45 -5.13 13.09
N GLY A 62 0.27 -6.28 12.42
CA GLY A 62 -1.02 -6.97 12.46
C GLY A 62 -1.21 -8.08 11.44
N ARG A 63 -2.49 -8.30 11.14
CA ARG A 63 -2.97 -9.28 10.16
C ARG A 63 -3.67 -8.58 9.01
N PHE A 64 -3.39 -9.04 7.81
CA PHE A 64 -3.96 -8.54 6.58
C PHE A 64 -4.69 -9.65 5.85
N VAL A 65 -5.82 -9.32 5.24
CA VAL A 65 -6.60 -10.20 4.37
C VAL A 65 -6.52 -9.64 2.98
N MET A 66 -6.11 -10.48 2.01
CA MET A 66 -6.08 -10.14 0.60
C MET A 66 -6.80 -11.22 -0.21
N PRO A 67 -7.63 -10.87 -1.20
CA PRO A 67 -8.13 -11.85 -2.16
C PRO A 67 -6.97 -12.44 -2.96
N LYS A 68 -7.01 -13.73 -3.29
CA LYS A 68 -6.00 -14.39 -4.12
C LYS A 68 -5.87 -13.79 -5.52
N SER A 69 -6.92 -13.13 -6.02
CA SER A 69 -6.89 -12.36 -7.27
C SER A 69 -5.99 -11.12 -7.20
N ARG A 70 -5.59 -10.70 -6.00
CA ARG A 70 -4.68 -9.57 -5.74
C ARG A 70 -3.24 -10.02 -5.48
N VAL A 71 -2.96 -11.31 -5.62
CA VAL A 71 -1.62 -11.88 -5.50
C VAL A 71 -0.96 -11.90 -6.88
N ALA A 72 0.25 -11.36 -6.98
CA ALA A 72 1.02 -11.39 -8.22
C ALA A 72 1.30 -12.84 -8.67
N SER A 73 1.37 -13.01 -9.97
CA SER A 73 1.56 -14.32 -10.61
C SER A 73 2.86 -14.96 -10.15
N GLY A 74 2.79 -16.24 -9.75
CA GLY A 74 3.97 -17.00 -9.34
C GLY A 74 4.43 -16.78 -7.90
N VAL A 75 3.74 -15.94 -7.11
CA VAL A 75 4.01 -15.82 -5.67
C VAL A 75 3.61 -17.12 -4.97
N ASN A 76 4.53 -17.66 -4.16
CA ASN A 76 4.29 -18.84 -3.34
C ASN A 76 3.46 -18.47 -2.10
N LEU A 77 2.31 -19.13 -1.92
CA LEU A 77 1.40 -18.92 -0.80
C LEU A 77 1.50 -20.00 0.29
N ALA A 78 2.61 -20.74 0.35
CA ALA A 78 2.85 -21.64 1.47
C ALA A 78 3.03 -20.85 2.77
N THR A 79 2.42 -21.32 3.86
CA THR A 79 2.54 -20.70 5.19
C THR A 79 4.00 -20.50 5.58
N GLY A 80 4.30 -19.33 6.13
CA GLY A 80 5.64 -18.87 6.50
C GLY A 80 6.44 -18.24 5.36
N THR A 81 5.95 -18.28 4.12
CA THR A 81 6.61 -17.62 2.98
C THR A 81 6.62 -16.12 3.16
N GLN A 82 7.77 -15.50 2.91
CA GLN A 82 7.92 -14.04 2.92
C GLN A 82 7.33 -13.44 1.64
N VAL A 83 6.54 -12.39 1.80
CA VAL A 83 5.91 -11.62 0.72
C VAL A 83 6.05 -10.12 1.01
N LEU A 84 5.73 -9.30 0.02
CA LEU A 84 5.47 -7.87 0.23
C LEU A 84 3.97 -7.61 0.11
N VAL A 85 3.42 -6.87 1.07
CA VAL A 85 2.07 -6.31 0.97
C VAL A 85 2.20 -4.90 0.42
N GLY A 86 1.34 -4.56 -0.54
CA GLY A 86 1.27 -3.23 -1.11
C GLY A 86 -0.12 -2.63 -1.01
N VAL A 87 -0.19 -1.32 -0.79
CA VAL A 87 -1.43 -0.54 -0.86
C VAL A 87 -1.10 0.89 -1.29
N ARG A 88 -1.97 1.48 -2.12
CA ARG A 88 -1.81 2.85 -2.61
C ARG A 88 -2.20 3.87 -1.52
N PRO A 89 -1.45 4.97 -1.31
CA PRO A 89 -1.74 5.96 -0.26
C PRO A 89 -3.16 6.51 -0.27
N GLU A 90 -3.76 6.70 -1.45
CA GLU A 90 -5.12 7.23 -1.63
C GLU A 90 -6.23 6.21 -1.37
N LYS A 91 -5.89 4.93 -1.20
CA LYS A 91 -6.84 3.86 -0.86
C LYS A 91 -6.94 3.63 0.65
N ILE A 92 -6.09 4.30 1.43
CA ILE A 92 -6.03 4.20 2.88
C ILE A 92 -6.92 5.27 3.49
N HIS A 93 -7.84 4.85 4.34
CA HIS A 93 -8.59 5.73 5.22
C HIS A 93 -7.82 5.95 6.52
N ILE A 94 -7.80 7.19 7.01
CA ILE A 94 -7.11 7.59 8.24
C ILE A 94 -8.09 8.25 9.21
N GLU A 95 -8.08 7.79 10.45
CA GLU A 95 -8.91 8.33 11.53
C GLU A 95 -8.11 8.48 12.82
N ALA A 96 -8.45 9.47 13.64
CA ALA A 96 -7.92 9.57 14.99
C ALA A 96 -8.32 8.32 15.80
N LEU A 97 -7.38 7.72 16.51
CA LEU A 97 -7.58 6.42 17.14
C LEU A 97 -8.67 6.43 18.23
N ASP A 98 -8.88 7.57 18.88
CA ASP A 98 -9.94 7.77 19.89
C ASP A 98 -11.36 7.86 19.29
N ALA A 99 -11.46 8.19 18.01
CA ALA A 99 -12.70 8.25 17.24
C ALA A 99 -12.87 7.04 16.30
N ALA A 100 -11.81 6.26 16.08
CA ALA A 100 -11.81 5.13 15.17
C ALA A 100 -12.79 4.04 15.63
N ALA A 101 -13.50 3.44 14.68
CA ALA A 101 -14.28 2.25 14.94
C ALA A 101 -13.38 1.10 15.41
N ALA A 102 -13.98 0.08 16.03
CA ALA A 102 -13.28 -1.17 16.31
C ALA A 102 -12.65 -1.72 15.01
N PRO A 103 -11.51 -2.43 15.10
CA PRO A 103 -10.91 -3.02 13.92
C PRO A 103 -11.93 -3.85 13.12
N PRO A 104 -11.91 -3.76 11.78
CA PRO A 104 -12.86 -4.50 10.96
C PRO A 104 -12.68 -6.02 11.17
N GLU A 105 -13.78 -6.77 11.22
CA GLU A 105 -13.72 -8.24 11.25
C GLU A 105 -13.14 -8.80 9.93
N HIS A 106 -13.40 -8.10 8.82
CA HIS A 106 -12.85 -8.39 7.50
C HIS A 106 -12.38 -7.09 6.85
N GLY A 107 -11.08 -6.95 6.70
CA GLY A 107 -10.42 -5.73 6.24
C GLY A 107 -9.02 -5.64 6.81
N ASN A 108 -8.32 -4.58 6.42
CA ASN A 108 -6.95 -4.34 6.84
C ASN A 108 -6.89 -3.08 7.69
N TYR A 109 -6.07 -3.11 8.73
CA TYR A 109 -5.79 -1.94 9.53
C TYR A 109 -4.39 -1.98 10.11
N VAL A 110 -3.83 -0.80 10.34
CA VAL A 110 -2.58 -0.59 11.06
C VAL A 110 -2.74 0.65 11.93
N ASP A 111 -2.33 0.57 13.19
CA ASP A 111 -2.29 1.74 14.05
C ASP A 111 -0.92 2.40 13.96
N GLY A 112 -0.87 3.72 14.05
CA GLY A 112 0.37 4.46 13.94
C GLY A 112 0.31 5.85 14.56
N VAL A 113 1.36 6.63 14.33
CA VAL A 113 1.51 7.99 14.84
C VAL A 113 1.82 8.94 13.69
N VAL A 114 1.12 10.07 13.64
CA VAL A 114 1.38 11.12 12.64
C VAL A 114 2.77 11.73 12.90
N GLU A 115 3.69 11.57 11.95
CA GLU A 115 5.01 12.20 12.00
C GLU A 115 5.02 13.55 11.29
N THR A 116 4.46 13.59 10.09
CA THR A 116 4.37 14.80 9.28
C THR A 116 3.03 14.89 8.55
N SER A 117 2.69 16.11 8.12
CA SER A 117 1.52 16.38 7.30
C SER A 117 1.82 17.49 6.30
N SER A 118 1.51 17.27 5.03
CA SER A 118 1.69 18.24 3.94
C SER A 118 0.36 18.52 3.25
N PHE A 119 -0.08 19.77 3.28
CA PHE A 119 -1.33 20.20 2.65
C PHE A 119 -1.12 20.41 1.13
N LEU A 120 -1.80 19.59 0.31
CA LEU A 120 -1.68 19.57 -1.15
C LEU A 120 -2.97 20.08 -1.83
N GLY A 121 -3.58 21.12 -1.27
CA GLY A 121 -4.79 21.74 -1.81
C GLY A 121 -6.05 20.93 -1.49
N VAL A 122 -6.41 19.98 -2.36
CA VAL A 122 -7.64 19.17 -2.21
C VAL A 122 -7.45 17.95 -1.30
N SER A 123 -6.20 17.57 -1.06
CA SER A 123 -5.81 16.48 -0.16
C SER A 123 -4.72 16.93 0.81
N THR A 124 -4.51 16.12 1.84
CA THR A 124 -3.36 16.19 2.73
C THR A 124 -2.62 14.87 2.66
N GLN A 125 -1.31 14.94 2.47
CA GLN A 125 -0.42 13.80 2.64
C GLN A 125 -0.02 13.70 4.11
N TYR A 126 -0.14 12.50 4.68
CA TYR A 126 0.39 12.19 6.00
C TYR A 126 1.47 11.12 5.89
N GLU A 127 2.52 11.26 6.69
CA GLU A 127 3.51 10.22 6.95
C GLU A 127 3.25 9.67 8.35
N ILE A 128 3.00 8.36 8.41
CA ILE A 128 2.56 7.68 9.63
C ILE A 128 3.60 6.64 10.01
N ALA A 129 4.22 6.81 11.17
CA ALA A 129 5.09 5.79 11.74
C ALA A 129 4.26 4.67 12.38
N THR A 130 4.53 3.43 11.98
CA THR A 130 3.90 2.24 12.56
C THR A 130 4.72 1.68 13.73
N GLY A 131 4.16 0.71 14.46
CA GLY A 131 4.87 0.03 15.54
C GLY A 131 6.04 -0.83 15.02
N GLY A 132 5.94 -1.34 13.79
CA GLY A 132 6.95 -2.12 13.08
C GLY A 132 8.15 -1.31 12.59
N GLY A 133 8.07 0.02 12.63
CA GLY A 133 9.14 0.94 12.21
C GLY A 133 9.06 1.39 10.75
N ASP A 134 7.99 1.02 10.04
CA ASP A 134 7.72 1.48 8.69
C ASP A 134 7.04 2.86 8.70
N ILE A 135 7.24 3.62 7.62
CA ILE A 135 6.51 4.86 7.34
C ILE A 135 5.46 4.57 6.26
N ILE A 136 4.19 4.75 6.62
CA ILE A 136 3.07 4.63 5.68
C ILE A 136 2.63 6.03 5.25
N ASN A 137 2.67 6.27 3.94
CA ASN A 137 2.12 7.46 3.30
C ASN A 137 0.62 7.32 3.09
N VAL A 138 -0.15 8.35 3.42
CA VAL A 138 -1.61 8.37 3.24
C VAL A 138 -2.05 9.67 2.57
N PHE A 139 -2.89 9.57 1.54
CA PHE A 139 -3.54 10.73 0.94
C PHE A 139 -4.99 10.82 1.38
N ALA A 140 -5.27 11.71 2.34
CA ALA A 140 -6.63 11.97 2.81
C ALA A 140 -7.22 13.19 2.09
N GLN A 141 -8.44 13.07 1.56
CA GLN A 141 -9.15 14.23 1.02
C GLN A 141 -9.54 15.20 2.14
N ASN A 142 -9.46 16.49 1.86
CA ASN A 142 -9.80 17.57 2.81
C ASN A 142 -11.33 17.76 2.92
N LEU A 143 -12.06 16.69 3.27
CA LEU A 143 -13.52 16.67 3.36
C LEU A 143 -14.07 17.37 4.61
N SER A 144 -13.26 17.45 5.66
CA SER A 144 -13.67 17.90 7.00
C SER A 144 -13.22 19.32 7.27
N ALA A 145 -14.11 20.12 7.87
CA ALA A 145 -13.75 21.43 8.42
C ALA A 145 -12.99 21.34 9.77
N LYS A 146 -12.81 20.13 10.35
CA LYS A 146 -12.13 19.92 11.64
C LYS A 146 -10.61 20.16 11.59
N GLY A 147 -10.05 20.50 10.42
CA GLY A 147 -8.62 20.74 10.26
C GLY A 147 -7.80 19.45 10.13
N LEU A 148 -6.48 19.60 10.10
CA LEU A 148 -5.53 18.49 9.97
C LEU A 148 -5.41 17.70 11.27
N LEU A 149 -5.08 16.42 11.16
CA LEU A 149 -4.68 15.62 12.32
C LEU A 149 -3.36 16.21 12.88
N PRO A 150 -3.29 16.54 14.18
CA PRO A 150 -2.07 17.08 14.76
C PRO A 150 -0.90 16.10 14.71
N LEU A 151 0.32 16.62 14.66
CA LEU A 151 1.53 15.81 14.83
C LEU A 151 1.49 15.04 16.15
N ALA A 152 2.14 13.87 16.17
CA ALA A 152 2.15 12.92 17.28
C ALA A 152 0.77 12.34 17.65
N SER A 153 -0.30 12.63 16.88
CA SER A 153 -1.61 11.99 17.10
C SER A 153 -1.54 10.52 16.76
N ARG A 154 -2.16 9.69 17.60
CA ARG A 154 -2.38 8.27 17.30
C ARG A 154 -3.53 8.13 16.32
N VAL A 155 -3.31 7.35 15.28
CA VAL A 155 -4.28 7.16 14.20
C VAL A 155 -4.45 5.68 13.88
N ARG A 156 -5.60 5.35 13.31
CA ARG A 156 -5.85 4.07 12.65
C ARG A 156 -5.87 4.30 11.15
N LEU A 157 -5.07 3.52 10.45
CA LEU A 157 -5.10 3.35 9.00
C LEU A 157 -5.96 2.14 8.69
N SER A 158 -6.79 2.21 7.66
CA SER A 158 -7.61 1.07 7.23
C SER A 158 -7.88 1.08 5.74
N TRP A 159 -8.02 -0.09 5.15
CA TRP A 159 -8.40 -0.25 3.75
C TRP A 159 -9.11 -1.57 3.51
N MET A 160 -9.85 -1.63 2.41
CA MET A 160 -10.55 -2.84 1.99
C MET A 160 -9.56 -3.85 1.39
N PRO A 161 -9.80 -5.17 1.53
CA PRO A 161 -8.91 -6.20 0.99
C PRO A 161 -8.59 -6.04 -0.50
N GLU A 162 -9.57 -5.65 -1.30
CA GLU A 162 -9.42 -5.42 -2.75
C GLU A 162 -8.54 -4.22 -3.13
N HIS A 163 -8.19 -3.35 -2.18
CA HIS A 163 -7.30 -2.21 -2.43
C HIS A 163 -5.82 -2.53 -2.23
N GLY A 164 -5.51 -3.66 -1.58
CA GLY A 164 -4.13 -4.11 -1.45
C GLY A 164 -3.72 -5.04 -2.59
N PHE A 165 -2.44 -5.40 -2.61
CA PHE A 165 -1.87 -6.41 -3.51
C PHE A 165 -0.69 -7.10 -2.83
N VAL A 166 -0.33 -8.28 -3.32
CA VAL A 166 0.76 -9.10 -2.75
C VAL A 166 1.80 -9.39 -3.81
N LEU A 167 3.05 -9.09 -3.51
CA LEU A 167 4.20 -9.35 -4.38
C LEU A 167 5.13 -10.40 -3.75
N SER A 168 6.06 -10.91 -4.56
CA SER A 168 7.09 -11.82 -4.07
C SER A 168 7.97 -11.13 -3.02
N GLY A 169 8.30 -11.83 -1.93
CA GLY A 169 9.21 -11.31 -0.91
C GLY A 169 10.67 -11.21 -1.36
N ALA A 170 10.98 -11.65 -2.59
CA ALA A 170 12.30 -11.48 -3.21
C ALA A 170 12.44 -10.15 -3.96
N GLU A 171 11.36 -9.39 -4.13
CA GLU A 171 11.38 -8.08 -4.77
C GLU A 171 12.12 -7.06 -3.89
N ASP A 172 12.80 -6.10 -4.53
CA ASP A 172 13.34 -4.93 -3.84
C ASP A 172 12.21 -3.91 -3.64
N ILE A 173 11.91 -3.61 -2.38
CA ILE A 173 10.90 -2.63 -1.97
C ILE A 173 11.13 -1.24 -2.58
N ASN A 174 12.39 -0.88 -2.86
CA ASN A 174 12.78 0.40 -3.44
C ASN A 174 12.93 0.35 -4.96
N ALA A 175 12.62 -0.77 -5.60
CA ALA A 175 12.71 -0.89 -7.05
C ALA A 175 11.87 0.19 -7.74
N GLY A 176 12.46 0.91 -8.69
CA GLY A 176 11.77 1.95 -9.45
C GLY A 176 11.52 3.26 -8.71
N VAL A 177 11.90 3.37 -7.44
CA VAL A 177 11.91 4.65 -6.72
C VAL A 177 13.05 5.49 -7.26
N THR A 178 12.74 6.52 -8.05
CA THR A 178 13.73 7.52 -8.45
C THR A 178 13.97 8.47 -7.28
N ASP A 179 15.21 8.55 -6.84
CA ASP A 179 15.66 9.39 -5.74
C ASP A 179 15.58 10.89 -6.14
N GLU A 180 14.38 11.47 -6.15
CA GLU A 180 14.15 12.89 -6.43
C GLU A 180 14.49 13.82 -5.25
N LEU A 181 15.28 13.33 -4.27
CA LEU A 181 15.82 14.16 -3.17
C LEU A 181 17.34 14.34 -3.21
N ALA A 182 18.03 13.90 -4.27
CA ALA A 182 19.43 14.25 -4.50
C ALA A 182 19.59 15.49 -5.41
N VAL A 183 18.98 16.62 -5.03
CA VAL A 183 19.37 17.93 -5.59
C VAL A 183 19.57 18.95 -4.48
N SER A 184 20.87 19.13 -4.18
CA SER A 184 21.58 20.22 -3.47
C SER A 184 21.22 20.54 -2.02
#